data_AF-A0ABD0RGQ3-F1
#
_entry.id   AF-A0ABD0RGQ3-F1
#
_cell.length_a   1.000
_cell.length_b   1.000
_cell.length_c   1.000
_cell.angle_alpha   90.00
_cell.angle_beta   90.00
_cell.angle_gamma   90.00
#
_symmetry.space_group_name_H-M   'P 1'
#
loop_
_entity.id
_entity.type
_entity.pdbx_description
1 polymer ?
#
loop_
_entity_poly.entity_id
_entity_poly.type
_entity_poly.pdbx_seq_one_letter_code
_entity_poly.pdbx_strand_id
1 'polypeptide(L)' 'GDEIRLDQSPAEIKRPGETVKISCKISGFTMTSAYMHWIRQKAGKALEWIGRVNS' A
#
# COMPACT_ATOMS: atom_id res chain seq x y z
N GLY A 1 5.68 -1.62 -24.07
CA GLY A 1 4.78 -1.21 -22.98
C GLY A 1 5.61 -1.15 -21.72
N ASP A 2 5.27 -0.22 -20.83
CA ASP A 2 6.11 0.08 -19.67
C ASP A 2 5.96 -0.99 -18.57
N GLU A 3 6.98 -1.14 -17.72
CA GLU A 3 6.90 -2.04 -16.56
C GLU A 3 5.95 -1.45 -15.50
N ILE A 4 4.93 -2.22 -15.11
CA ILE A 4 4.02 -1.86 -14.02
C ILE A 4 4.70 -2.15 -12.68
N ARG A 5 4.89 -1.13 -11.85
CA ARG A 5 5.48 -1.26 -10.51
C ARG A 5 4.71 -0.51 -9.44
N LEU A 6 4.65 -1.09 -8.25
CA LEU A 6 4.08 -0.53 -7.02
C LEU A 6 5.16 -0.55 -5.93
N ASP A 7 6.03 0.47 -5.90
CA ASP A 7 7.14 0.53 -4.95
C ASP A 7 6.66 1.16 -3.62
N GLN A 8 6.57 0.36 -2.55
CA GLN A 8 6.13 0.80 -1.22
C GLN A 8 7.25 1.42 -0.36
N SER A 9 6.87 2.22 0.63
CA SER A 9 7.77 2.68 1.70
C SER A 9 8.44 1.51 2.45
N PRO A 10 9.71 1.63 2.88
CA PRO A 10 10.37 0.64 3.73
C PRO A 10 9.60 0.35 5.03
N ALA A 11 9.89 -0.81 5.65
CA ALA A 11 9.30 -1.18 6.92
C ALA A 11 9.72 -0.22 8.05
N GLU A 12 8.74 0.26 8.83
CA GLU A 12 8.97 1.12 9.98
C GLU A 12 8.71 0.39 11.30
N ILE A 13 9.52 0.69 12.32
CA ILE A 13 9.28 0.29 13.72
C ILE A 13 8.87 1.56 14.49
N LYS A 14 7.76 1.47 15.22
CA LYS A 14 7.17 2.56 16.02
C LYS A 14 6.84 2.10 17.43
N ARG A 15 6.65 3.05 18.35
CA ARG A 15 6.16 2.79 19.71
C ARG A 15 4.64 2.60 19.71
N PRO A 16 4.06 1.87 20.69
CA PRO A 16 2.60 1.80 20.85
C PRO A 16 1.98 3.21 20.99
N GLY A 17 0.94 3.48 20.20
CA GLY A 17 0.26 4.79 20.17
C GLY A 17 0.79 5.79 19.12
N GLU A 18 1.92 5.52 18.47
CA GLU A 18 2.43 6.37 17.37
C GLU A 18 1.74 6.06 16.03
N THR A 19 1.53 7.09 15.21
CA THR A 19 0.99 6.96 13.85
C THR A 19 2.09 6.53 12.85
N VAL A 20 1.83 5.47 12.10
CA VAL A 20 2.61 5.07 10.91
C VAL A 20 2.07 5.78 9.66
N LYS A 21 2.94 6.18 8.73
CA LYS A 21 2.55 6.70 7.41
C LYS A 21 3.26 5.92 6.29
N ILE A 22 2.60 4.88 5.81
CA ILE A 22 3.01 4.15 4.60
C ILE A 22 2.77 4.96 3.33
N SER A 23 3.56 4.69 2.28
CA SER A 23 3.36 5.23 0.93
C SER A 23 3.53 4.14 -0.13
N CYS A 24 3.03 4.42 -1.34
CA CYS A 24 3.19 3.58 -2.51
C CYS A 24 3.40 4.48 -3.73
N LYS A 25 4.50 4.29 -4.47
CA LYS A 25 4.77 4.95 -5.75
C LYS A 25 4.31 4.01 -6.87
N ILE A 26 3.59 4.58 -7.84
CA ILE A 26 3.11 3.86 -9.01
C ILE A 26 3.99 4.22 -10.22
N SER A 27 4.29 3.23 -11.06
CA SER A 27 4.82 3.44 -12.42
C SER A 27 4.26 2.39 -13.40
N GLY A 28 4.35 2.68 -14.70
CA GLY A 28 3.78 1.86 -15.78
C GLY A 28 2.28 2.07 -16.05
N PHE A 29 1.55 2.78 -15.16
CA PHE A 29 0.16 3.22 -15.39
C PHE A 29 -0.17 4.48 -14.57
N THR A 30 -1.30 5.13 -14.90
CA THR A 30 -1.82 6.28 -14.14
C THR A 30 -2.84 5.83 -13.10
N MET A 31 -2.80 6.37 -11.88
CA MET A 31 -3.75 5.96 -10.81
C MET A 31 -5.23 6.21 -11.17
N THR A 32 -5.52 7.05 -12.16
CA THR A 32 -6.87 7.25 -12.74
C THR A 32 -7.44 6.03 -13.47
N SER A 33 -6.62 5.04 -13.84
CA SER A 33 -7.07 3.86 -14.60
C SER A 33 -7.35 2.62 -13.74
N ALA A 34 -7.10 2.65 -12.43
CA ALA A 34 -7.26 1.49 -11.55
C ALA A 34 -7.47 1.88 -10.07
N TYR A 35 -8.03 0.98 -9.26
CA TYR A 35 -8.13 1.15 -7.80
C TYR A 35 -6.84 0.73 -7.09
N MET A 36 -6.37 1.54 -6.14
CA MET A 36 -5.31 1.15 -5.22
C MET A 36 -5.91 0.62 -3.92
N HIS A 37 -5.85 -0.69 -3.70
CA HIS A 37 -6.35 -1.33 -2.48
C HIS A 37 -5.24 -1.48 -1.43
N TRP A 38 -5.52 -1.07 -0.20
CA TRP A 38 -4.63 -1.30 0.95
C TRP A 38 -5.09 -2.54 1.71
N ILE A 39 -4.14 -3.46 1.97
CA ILE A 39 -4.36 -4.75 2.64
C ILE A 39 -3.30 -4.90 3.73
N ARG A 40 -3.72 -5.34 4.92
CA ARG A 40 -2.86 -5.72 6.05
C ARG A 40 -2.76 -7.24 6.11
N GLN A 41 -1.58 -7.75 6.42
CA GLN A 41 -1.42 -9.10 6.95
C GLN A 41 -0.74 -9.00 8.32
N LYS A 42 -1.30 -9.71 9.31
CA LYS A 42 -0.67 -9.91 10.62
C LYS A 42 0.04 -11.26 10.60
N ALA A 43 1.15 -11.41 11.32
CA ALA A 43 1.90 -12.66 11.36
C ALA A 43 0.99 -13.85 11.74
N GLY A 44 1.00 -14.91 10.92
CA GLY A 44 0.13 -16.08 11.11
C GLY A 44 -1.38 -15.83 10.95
N LYS A 45 -1.80 -14.78 10.22
CA LYS A 45 -3.21 -14.46 9.95
C LYS A 45 -3.49 -14.30 8.45
N ALA A 46 -4.78 -14.37 8.11
CA ALA A 46 -5.29 -14.07 6.78
C ALA A 46 -5.12 -12.58 6.42
N LEU A 47 -5.37 -12.26 5.15
CA LEU A 47 -5.39 -10.90 4.64
C LEU A 47 -6.61 -10.13 5.16
N GLU A 48 -6.39 -8.85 5.49
CA GLU A 48 -7.37 -7.94 6.08
C GLU A 48 -7.42 -6.66 5.21
N TRP A 49 -8.54 -6.40 4.55
CA TRP A 49 -8.69 -5.18 3.74
C TRP A 49 -8.80 -3.94 4.64
N ILE A 50 -8.04 -2.89 4.30
CA ILE A 50 -8.04 -1.60 5.01
C ILE A 50 -8.90 -0.56 4.27
N GLY A 51 -8.77 -0.49 2.94
CA GLY A 51 -9.37 0.60 2.17
C GLY A 51 -9.08 0.54 0.67
N ARG A 52 -9.73 1.41 -0.10
CA ARG A 52 -9.60 1.58 -1.55
C ARG A 52 -9.42 3.06 -1.85
N VAL A 53 -8.24 3.45 -2.34
CA VAL A 53 -8.00 4.79 -2.90
C VAL A 53 -8.44 4.79 -4.36
N ASN A 54 -9.12 5.85 -4.76
CA ASN A 54 -9.41 6.21 -6.14
C ASN A 54 -8.78 7.57 -6.45
N SER A 55 -8.64 7.89 -7.73
CA SER A 55 -8.47 9.27 -8.21
C SER A 55 -9.75 10.09 -8.06
#